data_AF-A0A5C5E6D3-F1
#
_entry.id   AF-A0A5C5E6D3-F1
#
_cell.length_a   1.000
_cell.length_b   1.000
_cell.length_c   1.000
_cell.angle_alpha   90.00
_cell.angle_beta   90.00
_cell.angle_gamma   90.00
#
_symmetry.space_group_name_H-M   'P 1'
#
loop_
_entity.id
_entity.type
_entity.pdbx_description
1 polymer ?
#
loop_
_entity_poly.entity_id
_entity_poly.type
_entity_poly.pdbx_seq_one_letter_code
_entity_poly.pdbx_strand_id
1 'polypeptide(L)'
;MKKIKDERLILRNLMNIRIAWIVQNLAILIFLVYQIIKSQDTSGVFTYGNPLWAVFTIGTYTLIVLSVNVSGPMEDKEKMTHKKMIFISLGVFLITTIFFYFAFLQVHPLLALISGTVVAMIIYGLLTYANRFRDHQ
;
A
#
# COMPACT_ATOMS: atom_id res chain seq x y z
N MET A 1 -9.63 14.67 29.37
CA MET A 1 -9.77 15.01 27.93
C MET A 1 -11.19 15.49 27.68
N LYS A 2 -11.41 16.68 27.10
CA LYS A 2 -12.76 17.11 26.69
C LYS A 2 -13.16 16.33 25.44
N LYS A 3 -14.33 15.69 25.45
CA LYS A 3 -14.89 15.05 24.25
C LYS A 3 -15.16 16.13 23.20
N ILE A 4 -14.56 15.97 22.03
CA ILE A 4 -14.88 16.79 20.86
C ILE A 4 -16.27 16.34 20.39
N LYS A 5 -17.23 17.26 20.34
CA LYS A 5 -18.60 17.00 19.86
C LYS A 5 -18.85 17.43 18.42
N ASP A 6 -18.00 18.31 17.89
CA ASP A 6 -18.15 18.84 16.53
C ASP A 6 -17.57 17.85 15.51
N GLU A 7 -18.39 17.43 14.56
CA GLU A 7 -18.06 16.50 13.48
C GLU A 7 -16.91 17.00 12.61
N ARG A 8 -16.82 18.33 12.36
CA ARG A 8 -15.75 18.91 11.53
C ARG A 8 -14.39 18.77 12.19
N LEU A 9 -14.35 18.92 13.52
CA LEU A 9 -13.13 18.73 14.31
C LEU A 9 -12.75 17.25 14.40
N ILE A 10 -13.72 16.34 14.46
CA ILE A 10 -13.47 14.89 14.43
C ILE A 10 -12.86 14.48 13.07
N LEU A 11 -13.42 14.94 11.95
CA LEU A 11 -12.89 14.64 10.61
C LEU A 11 -11.46 15.16 10.43
N ARG A 12 -11.19 16.41 10.85
CA ARG A 12 -9.82 16.97 10.83
C ARG A 12 -8.86 16.15 11.70
N ASN A 13 -9.30 15.68 12.87
CA ASN A 13 -8.46 14.86 13.73
C ASN A 13 -8.15 13.50 13.10
N LEU A 14 -9.12 12.84 12.46
CA LEU A 14 -8.90 11.59 11.73
C LEU A 14 -7.94 11.77 10.54
N MET A 15 -8.04 12.89 9.83
CA MET A 15 -7.11 13.25 8.76
C MET A 15 -5.69 13.48 9.30
N ASN A 16 -5.55 14.16 10.45
CA ASN A 16 -4.26 14.35 11.11
C ASN A 16 -3.64 13.02 11.55
N ILE A 17 -4.44 12.11 12.11
CA ILE A 17 -3.98 10.76 12.47
C ILE A 17 -3.49 10.01 11.22
N ARG A 18 -4.23 10.10 10.10
CA ARG A 18 -3.81 9.49 8.82
C ARG A 18 -2.48 10.06 8.33
N ILE A 19 -2.29 11.37 8.39
CA ILE A 19 -1.03 12.02 8.00
C ILE A 19 0.11 11.57 8.91
N ALA A 20 -0.11 11.53 10.24
CA ALA A 20 0.89 11.06 11.20
C ALA A 20 1.33 9.61 10.90
N TRP A 21 0.40 8.72 10.57
CA TRP A 21 0.69 7.36 10.14
C TRP A 21 1.51 7.29 8.85
N ILE A 22 1.20 8.15 7.86
CA ILE A 22 1.98 8.24 6.62
C ILE A 22 3.41 8.68 6.93
N VAL A 23 3.57 9.72 7.75
CA VAL A 23 4.89 10.24 8.15
C VAL A 23 5.70 9.19 8.90
N GLN A 24 5.08 8.45 9.83
CA GLN A 24 5.74 7.38 10.58
C GLN A 24 6.22 6.26 9.65
N ASN A 25 5.37 5.80 8.74
CA ASN A 25 5.75 4.76 7.77
C ASN A 25 6.88 5.23 6.84
N LEU A 26 6.86 6.51 6.42
CA LEU A 26 7.89 7.10 5.59
C LEU A 26 9.23 7.18 6.32
N ALA A 27 9.22 7.58 7.61
CA ALA A 27 10.42 7.57 8.44
C ALA A 27 11.01 6.16 8.56
N ILE A 28 10.17 5.14 8.82
CA ILE A 28 10.62 3.75 8.89
C ILE A 28 11.23 3.30 7.55
N LEU A 29 10.62 3.67 6.43
CA LEU A 29 11.12 3.35 5.09
C LEU A 29 12.51 3.98 4.85
N ILE A 30 12.72 5.23 5.24
CA ILE A 30 14.04 5.88 5.16
C ILE A 30 15.09 5.12 5.98
N PHE A 31 14.75 4.70 7.19
CA PHE A 31 15.67 3.92 8.02
C PHE A 31 16.00 2.55 7.41
N LEU A 32 15.02 1.87 6.80
CA LEU A 32 15.26 0.62 6.09
C LEU A 32 16.17 0.81 4.87
N VAL A 33 15.95 1.86 4.07
CA VAL A 33 16.83 2.20 2.94
C VAL A 33 18.24 2.52 3.41
N TYR A 34 18.38 3.28 4.50
CA TYR A 34 19.69 3.56 5.10
C TYR A 34 20.40 2.28 5.56
N GLN A 35 19.66 1.32 6.13
CA GLN A 35 20.20 0.03 6.54
C GLN A 35 20.68 -0.81 5.36
N ILE A 36 19.96 -0.79 4.23
CA ILE A 36 20.38 -1.45 2.99
C ILE A 36 21.70 -0.86 2.47
N ILE A 37 21.81 0.47 2.43
CA ILE A 37 23.03 1.15 1.96
C ILE A 37 24.23 0.81 2.86
N LYS A 38 24.03 0.78 4.18
CA LYS A 38 25.10 0.53 5.15
C LYS A 38 25.54 -0.93 5.22
N SER A 39 24.60 -1.85 5.12
CA SER A 39 24.86 -3.29 5.34
C SER A 39 25.18 -4.04 4.06
N GLN A 40 24.93 -3.44 2.88
CA GLN A 40 25.06 -4.03 1.53
C GLN A 40 24.29 -5.34 1.29
N ASP A 41 23.65 -5.90 2.31
CA ASP A 41 22.77 -7.06 2.22
C ASP A 41 21.31 -6.62 2.23
N THR A 42 20.65 -6.74 1.09
CA THR A 42 19.21 -6.51 0.95
C THR A 42 18.40 -7.65 1.56
N SER A 43 18.88 -8.88 1.51
CA SER A 43 18.15 -10.06 1.95
C SER A 43 17.96 -10.10 3.48
N GLY A 44 18.97 -9.69 4.23
CA GLY A 44 18.90 -9.55 5.70
C GLY A 44 17.94 -8.46 6.18
N VAL A 45 17.72 -7.40 5.38
CA VAL A 45 16.85 -6.27 5.78
C VAL A 45 15.37 -6.64 5.67
N PHE A 46 14.98 -7.42 4.66
CA PHE A 46 13.59 -7.86 4.43
C PHE A 46 13.23 -9.17 5.15
N THR A 47 13.93 -9.50 6.22
CA THR A 47 13.67 -10.70 7.03
C THR A 47 12.84 -10.38 8.26
N TYR A 48 11.99 -11.31 8.72
CA TYR A 48 11.21 -11.16 9.97
C TYR A 48 12.07 -10.97 11.23
N GLY A 49 13.35 -11.30 11.16
CA GLY A 49 14.34 -11.03 12.20
C GLY A 49 14.71 -9.56 12.34
N ASN A 50 14.37 -8.70 11.36
CA ASN A 50 14.54 -7.25 11.47
C ASN A 50 13.28 -6.63 12.11
N PRO A 51 13.36 -6.13 13.36
CA PRO A 51 12.21 -5.56 14.05
C PRO A 51 11.61 -4.37 13.30
N LEU A 52 12.44 -3.60 12.59
CA LEU A 52 12.00 -2.42 11.87
C LEU A 52 11.11 -2.79 10.66
N TRP A 53 11.49 -3.85 9.95
CA TRP A 53 10.69 -4.41 8.87
C TRP A 53 9.37 -4.98 9.40
N ALA A 54 9.42 -5.76 10.49
CA ALA A 54 8.23 -6.34 11.09
C ALA A 54 7.20 -5.27 11.53
N VAL A 55 7.65 -4.19 12.19
CA VAL A 55 6.77 -3.08 12.60
C VAL A 55 6.15 -2.39 11.39
N PHE A 56 6.93 -2.15 10.34
CA PHE A 56 6.43 -1.58 9.09
C PHE A 56 5.35 -2.46 8.45
N THR A 57 5.59 -3.76 8.35
CA THR A 57 4.68 -4.73 7.75
C THR A 57 3.37 -4.82 8.56
N ILE A 58 3.45 -4.92 9.89
CA ILE A 58 2.25 -4.97 10.75
C ILE A 58 1.44 -3.67 10.64
N GLY A 59 2.10 -2.52 10.66
CA GLY A 59 1.45 -1.21 10.56
C GLY A 59 0.75 -1.01 9.20
N THR A 60 1.42 -1.38 8.11
CA THR A 60 0.86 -1.25 6.75
C THR A 60 -0.33 -2.18 6.53
N TYR A 61 -0.26 -3.45 6.94
CA TYR A 61 -1.40 -4.36 6.83
C TYR A 61 -2.59 -3.91 7.67
N THR A 62 -2.36 -3.46 8.90
CA THR A 62 -3.41 -2.92 9.76
C THR A 62 -4.10 -1.72 9.10
N LEU A 63 -3.32 -0.79 8.53
CA LEU A 63 -3.86 0.37 7.82
C LEU A 63 -4.70 -0.04 6.61
N ILE A 64 -4.25 -1.03 5.82
CA ILE A 64 -4.98 -1.53 4.65
C ILE A 64 -6.33 -2.11 5.08
N VAL A 65 -6.36 -2.99 6.08
CA VAL A 65 -7.58 -3.64 6.57
C VAL A 65 -8.59 -2.61 7.09
N LEU A 66 -8.13 -1.65 7.90
CA LEU A 66 -8.98 -0.57 8.40
C LEU A 66 -9.47 0.34 7.28
N SER A 67 -8.61 0.66 6.31
CA SER A 67 -8.98 1.51 5.17
C SER A 67 -10.02 0.85 4.27
N VAL A 68 -9.92 -0.46 4.04
CA VAL A 68 -10.91 -1.22 3.26
C VAL A 68 -12.25 -1.28 3.98
N ASN A 69 -12.26 -1.49 5.31
CA ASN A 69 -13.49 -1.48 6.11
C ASN A 69 -14.26 -0.16 6.01
N VAL A 70 -13.54 0.97 5.99
CA VAL A 70 -14.17 2.30 5.87
C VAL A 70 -14.55 2.61 4.42
N SER A 71 -13.71 2.22 3.45
CA SER A 71 -13.90 2.60 2.05
C SER A 71 -14.89 1.69 1.32
N GLY A 72 -15.07 0.44 1.75
CA GLY A 72 -15.98 -0.52 1.14
C GLY A 72 -17.45 -0.08 1.12
N PRO A 73 -18.04 0.32 2.26
CA PRO A 73 -19.45 0.70 2.35
C PRO A 73 -19.77 2.14 1.90
N MET A 74 -18.82 2.88 1.31
CA MET A 74 -19.13 4.20 0.75
C MET A 74 -19.95 4.05 -0.54
N GLU A 75 -21.26 4.32 -0.47
CA GLU A 75 -22.24 4.19 -1.56
C GLU A 75 -21.92 5.09 -2.77
N ASP A 76 -21.35 6.27 -2.59
CA ASP A 76 -21.16 7.27 -3.66
C ASP A 76 -19.84 7.09 -4.45
N LYS A 77 -19.59 5.89 -4.96
CA LYS A 77 -18.38 5.62 -5.75
C LYS A 77 -18.68 5.52 -7.24
N GLU A 78 -18.52 6.65 -7.94
CA GLU A 78 -18.58 6.70 -9.41
C GLU A 78 -17.78 5.55 -10.07
N LYS A 79 -18.33 5.00 -11.15
CA LYS A 79 -17.64 3.99 -11.96
C LYS A 79 -16.29 4.52 -12.42
N MET A 80 -15.25 3.70 -12.22
CA MET A 80 -13.94 3.99 -12.77
C MET A 80 -13.92 3.68 -14.27
N THR A 81 -13.43 4.63 -15.06
CA THR A 81 -13.13 4.43 -16.48
C THR A 81 -12.08 3.34 -16.66
N HIS A 82 -12.22 2.48 -17.68
CA HIS A 82 -11.24 1.44 -18.00
C HIS A 82 -9.80 1.97 -18.12
N LYS A 83 -9.62 3.19 -18.67
CA LYS A 83 -8.31 3.86 -18.74
C LYS A 83 -7.67 4.07 -17.36
N LYS A 84 -8.46 4.51 -16.37
CA LYS A 84 -7.98 4.72 -14.99
C LYS A 84 -7.63 3.40 -14.32
N MET A 85 -8.41 2.34 -14.55
CA MET A 85 -8.14 1.01 -14.01
C MET A 85 -6.82 0.44 -14.53
N ILE A 86 -6.60 0.51 -15.85
CA ILE A 86 -5.38 0.04 -16.50
C ILE A 86 -4.17 0.84 -15.99
N PHE A 87 -4.31 2.16 -15.85
CA PHE A 87 -3.24 3.02 -15.35
C PHE A 87 -2.85 2.65 -13.91
N ILE A 88 -3.83 2.38 -13.03
CA ILE A 88 -3.58 1.93 -11.66
C ILE A 88 -2.89 0.57 -11.66
N SER A 89 -3.39 -0.41 -12.42
CA SER A 89 -2.77 -1.74 -12.48
C SER A 89 -1.34 -1.68 -13.03
N LEU A 90 -1.07 -0.80 -14.00
CA LEU A 90 0.27 -0.59 -14.55
C LEU A 90 1.21 0.06 -13.52
N GLY A 91 0.72 1.04 -12.78
CA GLY A 91 1.46 1.63 -11.67
C GLY A 91 1.84 0.60 -10.62
N VAL A 92 0.89 -0.25 -10.21
CA VAL A 92 1.17 -1.31 -9.23
C VAL A 92 2.12 -2.36 -9.79
N PHE A 93 1.98 -2.74 -11.06
CA PHE A 93 2.94 -3.62 -11.74
C PHE A 93 4.38 -3.11 -11.63
N LEU A 94 4.61 -1.84 -11.95
CA LEU A 94 5.95 -1.23 -11.88
C LEU A 94 6.48 -1.22 -10.46
N ILE A 95 5.68 -0.76 -9.50
CA ILE A 95 6.09 -0.66 -8.10
C ILE A 95 6.42 -2.04 -7.52
N THR A 96 5.58 -3.04 -7.77
CA THR A 96 5.77 -4.41 -7.24
C THR A 96 6.96 -5.11 -7.89
N THR A 97 7.16 -4.93 -9.20
CA THR A 97 8.32 -5.48 -9.91
C THR A 97 9.63 -4.90 -9.36
N ILE A 98 9.70 -3.58 -9.17
CA ILE A 98 10.87 -2.91 -8.58
C ILE A 98 11.09 -3.40 -7.15
N PHE A 99 10.02 -3.49 -6.35
CA PHE A 99 10.10 -3.97 -4.97
C PHE A 99 10.65 -5.39 -4.89
N PHE A 100 10.10 -6.34 -5.65
CA PHE A 100 10.57 -7.74 -5.63
C PHE A 100 11.99 -7.91 -6.17
N TYR A 101 12.36 -7.11 -7.17
CA TYR A 101 13.73 -7.07 -7.69
C TYR A 101 14.74 -6.68 -6.60
N PHE A 102 14.47 -5.59 -5.88
CA PHE A 102 15.36 -5.13 -4.80
C PHE A 102 15.30 -6.00 -3.55
N ALA A 103 14.13 -6.55 -3.21
CA ALA A 103 13.93 -7.24 -1.94
C ALA A 103 14.40 -8.71 -1.94
N PHE A 104 14.24 -9.43 -3.05
CA PHE A 104 14.44 -10.90 -3.06
C PHE A 104 15.30 -11.42 -4.21
N LEU A 105 15.38 -10.70 -5.34
CA LEU A 105 15.69 -11.32 -6.64
C LEU A 105 16.76 -10.58 -7.44
N GLN A 106 17.82 -10.08 -6.78
CA GLN A 106 18.99 -9.50 -7.47
C GLN A 106 19.66 -10.47 -8.47
N VAL A 107 19.25 -11.75 -8.48
CA VAL A 107 19.80 -12.82 -9.32
C VAL A 107 18.90 -13.18 -10.52
N HIS A 108 17.58 -12.98 -10.44
CA HIS A 108 16.63 -13.44 -11.47
C HIS A 108 15.56 -12.39 -11.83
N PRO A 109 15.85 -11.48 -12.78
CA PRO A 109 14.92 -10.40 -13.16
C PRO A 109 13.59 -10.91 -13.72
N LEU A 110 13.58 -12.11 -14.30
CA LEU A 110 12.39 -12.72 -14.89
C LEU A 110 11.36 -13.13 -13.83
N LEU A 111 11.82 -13.61 -12.66
CA LEU A 111 10.94 -13.93 -11.54
C LEU A 111 10.31 -12.67 -10.93
N ALA A 112 11.07 -11.57 -10.84
CA ALA A 112 10.54 -10.29 -10.37
C ALA A 112 9.43 -9.79 -11.31
N LEU A 113 9.61 -9.91 -12.62
CA LEU A 113 8.61 -9.51 -13.62
C LEU A 113 7.35 -10.38 -13.56
N ILE A 114 7.49 -11.71 -13.40
CA ILE A 114 6.36 -12.61 -13.19
C ILE A 114 5.58 -12.23 -11.93
N SER A 115 6.28 -12.00 -10.81
CA SER A 115 5.64 -11.64 -9.55
C SER A 115 4.84 -10.33 -9.64
N GLY A 116 5.40 -9.30 -10.28
CA GLY A 116 4.70 -8.05 -10.51
C GLY A 116 3.48 -8.23 -11.43
N THR A 117 3.59 -9.07 -12.46
CA THR A 117 2.48 -9.36 -13.39
C THR A 117 1.32 -10.04 -12.67
N VAL A 118 1.62 -11.02 -11.80
CA VAL A 118 0.60 -11.73 -11.01
C VAL A 118 -0.14 -10.75 -10.09
N VAL A 119 0.58 -9.89 -9.37
CA VAL A 119 -0.06 -8.91 -8.47
C VAL A 119 -0.90 -7.90 -9.25
N ALA A 120 -0.40 -7.41 -10.39
CA ALA A 120 -1.13 -6.48 -11.23
C ALA A 120 -2.43 -7.10 -11.78
N MET A 121 -2.40 -8.37 -12.16
CA MET A 121 -3.58 -9.10 -12.63
C MET A 121 -4.62 -9.27 -11.54
N ILE A 122 -4.21 -9.63 -10.31
CA ILE A 122 -5.10 -9.75 -9.15
C ILE A 122 -5.79 -8.40 -8.87
N ILE A 123 -5.03 -7.31 -8.89
CA ILE A 123 -5.56 -5.96 -8.61
C ILE A 123 -6.48 -5.51 -9.73
N TYR A 124 -6.13 -5.74 -10.99
CA TYR A 124 -7.01 -5.44 -12.12
C TYR A 124 -8.34 -6.23 -12.02
N GLY A 125 -8.27 -7.51 -11.64
CA GLY A 125 -9.44 -8.35 -11.38
C GLY A 125 -10.32 -7.82 -10.25
N LEU A 126 -9.71 -7.49 -9.10
CA LEU A 126 -10.41 -6.91 -7.96
C LEU A 126 -11.06 -5.57 -8.30
N LEU A 127 -10.36 -4.70 -9.02
CA LEU A 127 -10.90 -3.42 -9.47
C LEU A 127 -12.07 -3.64 -10.43
N THR A 128 -11.99 -4.62 -11.34
CA THR A 128 -13.07 -4.94 -12.29
C THR A 128 -14.29 -5.50 -11.58
N TYR A 129 -14.08 -6.40 -10.62
CA TYR A 129 -15.13 -6.93 -9.77
C TYR A 129 -15.80 -5.81 -8.98
N ALA A 130 -15.01 -4.97 -8.30
CA ALA A 130 -15.53 -3.83 -7.55
C ALA A 130 -16.24 -2.80 -8.44
N ASN A 131 -15.77 -2.59 -9.68
CA ASN A 131 -16.39 -1.66 -10.63
C ASN A 131 -17.74 -2.15 -11.16
N ARG A 132 -18.02 -3.45 -11.08
CA ARG A 132 -19.33 -4.02 -11.43
C ARG A 132 -20.43 -3.57 -10.47
N PHE A 133 -20.11 -3.35 -9.19
CA PHE A 133 -21.05 -2.93 -8.15
C PHE A 133 -21.14 -1.41 -7.96
N ARG A 134 -20.49 -0.63 -8.82
CA ARG A 134 -20.54 0.84 -8.77
C ARG A 134 -21.67 1.32 -9.68
N ASP A 135 -22.50 2.24 -9.21
CA ASP A 135 -23.64 2.72 -9.98
C ASP A 135 -23.26 3.76 -11.05
N HIS A 136 -24.12 3.86 -12.07
CA HIS A 136 -24.09 4.96 -13.03
C HIS A 136 -24.79 6.15 -12.39
N GLN A 137 -24.04 7.13 -11.90
CA GLN A 137 -24.54 8.51 -11.91
C GLN A 137 -24.17 9.15 -13.24
#